data_AF-A0A975CS64-F1
#
_entry.id   AF-A0A975CS64-F1
#
_cell.length_a   1.000
_cell.length_b   1.000
_cell.length_c   1.000
_cell.angle_alpha   90.00
_cell.angle_beta   90.00
_cell.angle_gamma   90.00
#
_symmetry.space_group_name_H-M   'P 1'
#
loop_
_entity.id
_entity.type
_entity.pdbx_description
1 polymer ?
#
loop_
_entity_poly.entity_id
_entity_poly.type
_entity_poly.pdbx_seq_one_letter_code
_entity_poly.pdbx_strand_id
1 'polypeptide(L)'
;MKILPPQNISFNWDSQIDYIDNTTYYDNPNYGLTSTNPPTIFRVNNHKDGIDIYLYDDSVGGGGLANGVGESSEFYVSGSYWKAPNNSLTRSHVISHEMGHVLFLWHTHHGTYDEGGNDNPCPELVNGSNSTTCGDYVTDTPADPYLDFDVNQSTCEWNSSGADANGDSYNPDEKNVMSYTDVNCMEYFTEGQGERMRNAINTLPYLKQTVTDNCLVQKLSSIEQLCYANSQTLTISNIPTTVTTTWQVSSNVTILSSNNNSITIRASSSNSTGNSWVKATLSNGTILRENFEIQRTFNDISKISIKNKSNFMNPNILYTNGYLDSRSYWNWISLEYDNNSMIYQNHYWELRVLNNYGISMMRNGISEAIKLIAARGSGLIRLQARLCNSCGCSDWKEQVFNLQWTSNSSGSFDIFGN
;
A
#
# COMPACT_ATOMS: atom_id res chain seq x y z
N MET A 1 9.24 -5.62 18.05
CA MET A 1 9.59 -4.50 17.16
C MET A 1 8.95 -4.75 15.80
N LYS A 2 8.18 -3.79 15.26
CA LYS A 2 7.76 -3.83 13.85
C LYS A 2 8.59 -2.78 13.12
N ILE A 3 9.32 -3.16 12.08
CA ILE A 3 9.67 -2.16 11.06
C ILE A 3 8.37 -1.72 10.42
N LEU A 4 8.23 -0.41 10.24
CA LEU A 4 7.05 0.21 9.66
C LEU A 4 6.80 -0.40 8.25
N PRO A 5 5.63 -0.99 8.00
CA PRO A 5 5.39 -1.80 6.82
C PRO A 5 5.25 -0.95 5.54
N PRO A 6 5.50 -1.55 4.35
CA PRO A 6 6.04 -2.90 4.13
C PRO A 6 7.48 -2.87 3.61
N GLN A 7 8.43 -3.32 4.45
CA GLN A 7 9.84 -3.49 4.02
C GLN A 7 10.26 -4.94 3.80
N ASN A 8 9.33 -5.89 3.97
CA ASN A 8 9.55 -7.34 3.87
C ASN A 8 10.72 -7.84 4.75
N ILE A 9 10.91 -7.23 5.91
CA ILE A 9 11.86 -7.61 6.96
C ILE A 9 11.06 -7.92 8.22
N SER A 10 11.43 -9.00 8.91
CA SER A 10 10.78 -9.44 10.15
C SER A 10 11.83 -9.79 11.20
N PHE A 11 11.59 -9.38 12.44
CA PHE A 11 12.43 -9.72 13.58
C PHE A 11 11.80 -10.84 14.40
N ASN A 12 12.61 -11.79 14.80
CA ASN A 12 12.23 -12.81 15.76
C ASN A 12 12.82 -12.44 17.11
N TRP A 13 11.97 -12.20 18.10
CA TRP A 13 12.43 -12.02 19.47
C TRP A 13 12.63 -13.39 20.10
N ASP A 14 13.80 -13.62 20.68
CA ASP A 14 14.18 -14.87 21.37
C ASP A 14 13.39 -15.15 22.65
N SER A 15 12.49 -14.24 23.05
CA SER A 15 11.65 -14.34 24.26
C SER A 15 12.46 -14.39 25.56
N GLN A 16 13.69 -13.85 25.55
CA GLN A 16 14.49 -13.62 26.73
C GLN A 16 14.68 -12.11 26.94
N ILE A 17 14.72 -11.69 28.19
CA ILE A 17 15.21 -10.36 28.58
C ILE A 17 16.45 -10.62 29.42
N ASP A 18 17.58 -10.08 28.98
CA ASP A 18 18.83 -10.15 29.71
C ASP A 18 19.02 -8.86 30.53
N TYR A 19 19.06 -8.99 31.85
CA TYR A 19 19.16 -7.86 32.76
C TYR A 19 20.63 -7.55 33.06
N ILE A 20 21.03 -6.30 32.84
CA ILE A 20 22.37 -5.80 33.14
C ILE A 20 22.30 -4.99 34.44
N ASP A 21 22.58 -5.65 35.57
CA ASP A 21 22.59 -5.02 36.89
C ASP A 21 23.90 -4.26 37.15
N ASN A 22 24.04 -3.08 36.54
CA ASN A 22 25.21 -2.22 36.72
C ASN A 22 24.84 -0.73 36.72
N THR A 23 24.95 -0.08 37.87
CA THR A 23 24.63 1.34 38.05
C THR A 23 25.44 2.26 37.13
N THR A 24 26.72 1.97 36.90
CA THR A 24 27.57 2.80 36.03
C THR A 24 27.07 2.79 34.59
N TYR A 25 26.66 1.62 34.08
CA TYR A 25 26.12 1.52 32.74
C TYR A 25 24.72 2.13 32.68
N TYR A 26 23.87 1.83 33.66
CA TYR A 26 22.50 2.35 33.75
C TYR A 26 22.46 3.89 33.75
N ASP A 27 23.25 4.55 34.61
CA ASP A 27 23.24 6.01 34.76
C ASP A 27 23.84 6.75 33.55
N ASN A 28 24.67 6.07 32.75
CA ASN A 28 25.36 6.67 31.62
C ASN A 28 25.45 5.70 30.42
N PRO A 29 24.46 5.75 29.49
CA PRO A 29 24.48 4.97 28.26
C PRO A 29 25.76 5.16 27.41
N ASN A 30 26.39 6.34 27.51
CA ASN A 30 27.62 6.71 26.80
C ASN A 30 28.90 6.36 27.57
N TYR A 31 28.83 5.57 28.63
CA TYR A 31 30.01 5.22 29.42
C TYR A 31 31.09 4.55 28.55
N GLY A 32 32.26 5.17 28.49
CA GLY A 32 33.40 4.68 27.70
C GLY A 32 33.37 5.04 26.21
N LEU A 33 32.38 5.80 25.74
CA LEU A 33 32.36 6.36 24.39
C LEU A 33 33.56 7.31 24.19
N THR A 34 34.33 7.10 23.12
CA THR A 34 35.38 8.01 22.65
C THR A 34 35.24 8.22 21.15
N SER A 35 36.02 9.13 20.56
CA SER A 35 36.05 9.31 19.10
C SER A 35 36.49 8.08 18.30
N THR A 36 36.97 7.03 18.97
CA THR A 36 37.52 5.82 18.36
C THR A 36 36.93 4.53 18.94
N ASN A 37 36.11 4.61 20.00
CA ASN A 37 35.50 3.45 20.63
C ASN A 37 34.02 3.72 20.89
N PRO A 38 33.13 2.78 20.53
CA PRO A 38 31.73 2.88 20.92
C PRO A 38 31.55 2.75 22.44
N PRO A 39 30.35 3.07 22.98
CA PRO A 39 30.08 2.92 24.39
C PRO A 39 30.28 1.48 24.87
N THR A 40 30.67 1.34 26.13
CA THR A 40 31.02 0.03 26.73
C THR A 40 29.86 -0.95 26.69
N ILE A 41 28.61 -0.45 26.74
CA ILE A 41 27.41 -1.29 26.76
C ILE A 41 27.33 -2.22 25.55
N PHE A 42 27.83 -1.81 24.38
CA PHE A 42 27.83 -2.64 23.16
C PHE A 42 28.72 -3.89 23.25
N ARG A 43 29.50 -4.03 24.33
CA ARG A 43 30.34 -5.20 24.62
C ARG A 43 29.82 -6.04 25.78
N VAL A 44 28.70 -5.65 26.39
CA VAL A 44 28.11 -6.32 27.55
C VAL A 44 26.98 -7.21 27.06
N ASN A 45 27.14 -8.53 27.20
CA ASN A 45 26.16 -9.51 26.75
C ASN A 45 25.79 -9.35 25.25
N ASN A 46 26.78 -9.01 24.42
CA ASN A 46 26.57 -8.89 22.99
C ASN A 46 26.68 -10.25 22.27
N HIS A 47 25.89 -10.42 21.23
CA HIS A 47 25.73 -11.65 20.46
C HIS A 47 26.04 -11.40 18.99
N LYS A 48 26.80 -12.31 18.38
CA LYS A 48 27.16 -12.20 16.95
C LYS A 48 26.06 -12.71 16.02
N ASP A 49 25.15 -13.53 16.56
CA ASP A 49 24.04 -14.19 15.88
C ASP A 49 22.69 -13.52 16.17
N GLY A 50 22.70 -12.32 16.75
CA GLY A 50 21.52 -11.55 17.10
C GLY A 50 21.71 -10.05 16.89
N ILE A 51 20.61 -9.31 17.01
CA ILE A 51 20.64 -7.86 17.14
C ILE A 51 20.39 -7.53 18.60
N ASP A 52 21.37 -6.97 19.29
CA ASP A 52 21.27 -6.62 20.71
C ASP A 52 20.72 -5.21 20.87
N ILE A 53 19.69 -5.07 21.72
CA ILE A 53 18.94 -3.83 21.90
C ILE A 53 18.93 -3.48 23.37
N TYR A 54 19.73 -2.46 23.74
CA TYR A 54 19.85 -2.02 25.12
C TYR A 54 18.81 -0.94 25.42
N LEU A 55 17.86 -1.25 26.29
CA LEU A 55 16.76 -0.36 26.64
C LEU A 55 16.96 0.21 28.05
N TYR A 56 16.92 1.53 28.16
CA TYR A 56 17.07 2.24 29.44
C TYR A 56 15.75 2.85 29.90
N ASP A 57 15.71 3.23 31.18
CA ASP A 57 14.55 3.89 31.79
C ASP A 57 14.34 5.31 31.25
N ASP A 58 13.13 5.83 31.39
CA ASP A 58 12.77 7.18 30.96
C ASP A 58 13.46 8.29 31.77
N SER A 59 13.99 7.96 32.96
CA SER A 59 14.68 8.88 33.88
C SER A 59 16.14 9.15 33.54
N VAL A 60 16.77 8.38 32.65
CA VAL A 60 18.14 8.63 32.20
C VAL A 60 18.17 9.67 31.06
N GLY A 61 19.37 10.14 30.69
CA GLY A 61 19.52 11.08 29.58
C GLY A 61 18.91 10.54 28.28
N GLY A 62 18.12 11.37 27.59
CA GLY A 62 17.42 11.00 26.37
C GLY A 62 18.34 10.88 25.16
N GLY A 63 18.27 9.74 24.45
CA GLY A 63 18.97 9.56 23.17
C GLY A 63 18.97 8.10 22.69
N GLY A 64 19.36 7.92 21.43
CA GLY A 64 19.65 6.63 20.83
C GLY A 64 21.03 6.65 20.16
N LEU A 65 21.64 5.48 20.01
CA LEU A 65 22.88 5.31 19.26
C LEU A 65 23.00 3.88 18.78
N ALA A 66 23.23 3.70 17.48
CA ALA A 66 23.72 2.46 16.90
C ALA A 66 25.26 2.39 16.88
N ASN A 67 25.81 1.19 16.92
CA ASN A 67 27.26 0.98 16.76
C ASN A 67 27.68 1.11 15.29
N GLY A 68 27.67 2.35 14.79
CA GLY A 68 27.94 2.71 13.40
C GLY A 68 26.75 2.45 12.47
N VAL A 69 26.89 2.90 11.22
CA VAL A 69 25.88 2.70 10.16
C VAL A 69 26.27 1.47 9.36
N GLY A 70 25.58 0.37 9.62
CA GLY A 70 25.91 -0.92 9.03
C GLY A 70 27.33 -1.40 9.34
N GLU A 71 27.80 -1.21 10.57
CA GLU A 71 29.11 -1.72 11.02
C GLU A 71 28.99 -2.87 12.03
N SER A 72 27.91 -2.90 12.82
CA SER A 72 27.63 -3.93 13.82
C SER A 72 26.11 -4.13 13.99
N SER A 73 25.70 -5.02 14.90
CA SER A 73 24.30 -5.41 15.11
C SER A 73 23.77 -5.04 16.50
N GLU A 74 24.12 -3.87 17.01
CA GLU A 74 23.67 -3.43 18.32
C GLU A 74 23.45 -1.93 18.42
N PHE A 75 22.51 -1.54 19.28
CA PHE A 75 22.18 -0.14 19.56
C PHE A 75 21.54 0.01 20.94
N TYR A 76 21.54 1.22 21.47
CA TYR A 76 20.78 1.57 22.67
C TYR A 76 19.71 2.61 22.39
N VAL A 77 18.65 2.61 23.20
CA VAL A 77 17.70 3.72 23.31
C VAL A 77 17.44 4.03 24.79
N SER A 78 17.39 5.31 25.12
CA SER A 78 17.39 5.76 26.51
C SER A 78 16.56 7.03 26.72
N GLY A 79 15.99 7.16 27.92
CA GLY A 79 15.37 8.39 28.41
C GLY A 79 14.10 8.83 27.68
N SER A 80 13.76 10.09 27.93
CA SER A 80 12.56 10.75 27.41
C SER A 80 12.92 11.86 26.43
N TYR A 81 12.03 12.15 25.48
CA TYR A 81 12.16 13.29 24.60
C TYR A 81 12.18 14.60 25.39
N TRP A 82 13.03 15.56 25.01
CA TRP A 82 13.19 16.80 25.78
C TRP A 82 12.02 17.78 25.60
N LYS A 83 11.28 17.70 24.49
CA LYS A 83 10.08 18.52 24.29
C LYS A 83 8.87 17.87 24.94
N ALA A 84 7.97 18.69 25.48
CA ALA A 84 6.67 18.25 25.97
C ALA A 84 5.92 17.46 24.87
N PRO A 85 5.19 16.38 25.22
CA PRO A 85 4.87 15.92 26.56
C PRO A 85 5.94 14.99 27.20
N ASN A 86 7.18 15.02 26.71
CA ASN A 86 8.29 14.21 27.21
C ASN A 86 8.06 12.70 27.05
N ASN A 87 7.66 12.30 25.84
CA ASN A 87 7.40 10.91 25.51
C ASN A 87 8.65 10.04 25.68
N SER A 88 8.47 8.83 26.20
CA SER A 88 9.50 7.79 26.30
C SER A 88 10.10 7.48 24.92
N LEU A 89 11.44 7.55 24.80
CA LEU A 89 12.12 7.22 23.54
C LEU A 89 12.17 5.71 23.29
N THR A 90 12.25 4.90 24.34
CA THR A 90 12.18 3.44 24.23
C THR A 90 10.80 2.93 23.81
N ARG A 91 9.78 3.80 23.77
CA ARG A 91 8.43 3.49 23.29
C ARG A 91 8.04 4.29 22.05
N SER A 92 9.00 4.96 21.40
CA SER A 92 8.79 5.75 20.19
C SER A 92 9.45 5.09 18.97
N HIS A 93 9.38 5.79 17.82
CA HIS A 93 10.05 5.38 16.60
C HIS A 93 11.57 5.60 16.61
N VAL A 94 12.16 6.12 17.70
CA VAL A 94 13.63 6.15 17.87
C VAL A 94 14.22 4.74 17.84
N ILE A 95 13.51 3.75 18.38
CA ILE A 95 13.93 2.34 18.21
C ILE A 95 14.00 1.93 16.74
N SER A 96 13.05 2.39 15.92
CA SER A 96 13.04 2.12 14.48
C SER A 96 14.20 2.84 13.78
N HIS A 97 14.50 4.07 14.20
CA HIS A 97 15.61 4.87 13.70
C HIS A 97 16.98 4.20 13.92
N GLU A 98 17.27 3.79 15.16
CA GLU A 98 18.54 3.10 15.47
C GLU A 98 18.65 1.75 14.75
N MET A 99 17.53 1.02 14.64
CA MET A 99 17.49 -0.20 13.82
C MET A 99 17.76 0.10 12.33
N GLY A 100 17.36 1.26 11.83
CA GLY A 100 17.69 1.74 10.49
C GLY A 100 19.20 1.82 10.27
N HIS A 101 19.94 2.40 11.22
CA HIS A 101 21.40 2.45 11.18
C HIS A 101 22.04 1.05 11.19
N VAL A 102 21.56 0.13 12.05
CA VAL A 102 22.00 -1.28 12.04
C VAL A 102 21.78 -1.91 10.67
N LEU A 103 20.68 -1.56 9.98
CA LEU A 103 20.34 -2.01 8.64
C LEU A 103 20.90 -1.12 7.52
N PHE A 104 21.95 -0.37 7.82
CA PHE A 104 22.74 0.42 6.86
C PHE A 104 22.00 1.59 6.21
N LEU A 105 21.12 2.25 6.97
CA LEU A 105 20.53 3.53 6.59
C LEU A 105 21.30 4.69 7.24
N TRP A 106 21.70 5.65 6.42
CA TRP A 106 22.19 6.94 6.89
C TRP A 106 21.01 7.84 7.24
N HIS A 107 21.26 8.91 7.99
CA HIS A 107 20.29 9.98 8.11
C HIS A 107 20.03 10.62 6.76
N THR A 108 18.80 11.08 6.53
CA THR A 108 18.40 11.73 5.27
C THR A 108 19.24 12.97 4.93
N HIS A 109 19.83 13.61 5.96
CA HIS A 109 20.69 14.80 5.85
C HIS A 109 22.19 14.48 5.74
N HIS A 110 22.55 13.24 5.41
CA HIS A 110 23.96 12.86 5.28
C HIS A 110 24.68 13.74 4.26
N GLY A 111 25.73 14.42 4.71
CA GLY A 111 26.50 15.38 3.90
C GLY A 111 26.04 16.84 3.98
N THR A 112 24.87 17.17 4.55
CA THR A 112 24.51 18.56 4.92
C THR A 112 24.87 18.88 6.38
N TYR A 113 25.09 17.86 7.21
CA TYR A 113 25.65 17.97 8.55
C TYR A 113 26.85 17.01 8.70
N ASP A 114 27.77 17.32 9.63
CA ASP A 114 28.94 16.47 9.91
C ASP A 114 28.58 15.40 10.93
N GLU A 115 28.36 14.19 10.42
CA GLU A 115 27.90 13.03 11.19
C GLU A 115 29.02 12.02 11.46
N GLY A 116 30.25 12.37 11.06
CA GLY A 116 31.36 11.43 10.99
C GLY A 116 31.23 10.46 9.81
N GLY A 117 31.89 9.30 9.92
CA GLY A 117 32.06 8.38 8.80
C GLY A 117 33.32 8.64 7.99
N ASN A 118 33.74 7.65 7.19
CA ASN A 118 34.94 7.70 6.35
C ASN A 118 34.61 7.69 4.84
N ASP A 119 33.38 8.04 4.48
CA ASP A 119 32.82 7.95 3.13
C ASP A 119 32.86 9.26 2.35
N ASN A 120 33.40 10.34 2.94
CA ASN A 120 33.54 11.67 2.33
C ASN A 120 32.19 12.15 1.75
N PRO A 121 31.20 12.41 2.63
CA PRO A 121 29.84 12.69 2.22
C PRO A 121 29.72 14.04 1.51
N CYS A 122 28.64 14.20 0.75
CA CYS A 122 28.29 15.42 0.04
C CYS A 122 26.78 15.68 0.13
N PRO A 123 26.33 16.95 0.12
CA PRO A 123 24.91 17.29 0.07
C PRO A 123 24.20 16.73 -1.17
N GLU A 124 23.04 16.13 -0.98
CA GLU A 124 22.11 15.87 -2.08
C GLU A 124 21.53 17.19 -2.62
N LEU A 125 21.38 17.26 -3.94
CA LEU A 125 20.73 18.36 -4.65
C LEU A 125 19.22 18.08 -4.75
N VAL A 126 18.41 19.12 -4.60
CA VAL A 126 16.94 19.03 -4.56
C VAL A 126 16.37 18.43 -5.86
N ASN A 127 17.04 18.63 -6.99
CA ASN A 127 16.65 18.06 -8.27
C ASN A 127 16.97 16.55 -8.41
N GLY A 128 17.54 15.91 -7.39
CA GLY A 128 17.86 14.49 -7.33
C GLY A 128 19.02 14.03 -8.22
N SER A 129 19.75 14.96 -8.88
CA SER A 129 20.78 14.63 -9.88
C SER A 129 21.99 13.87 -9.33
N ASN A 130 22.23 13.93 -8.02
CA ASN A 130 23.31 13.25 -7.32
C ASN A 130 22.83 12.33 -6.18
N SER A 131 21.53 12.04 -6.09
CA SER A 131 20.89 11.25 -5.03
C SER A 131 21.44 9.82 -4.86
N THR A 132 22.10 9.26 -5.88
CA THR A 132 22.76 7.95 -5.78
C THR A 132 24.16 8.00 -5.18
N THR A 133 24.76 9.19 -5.06
CA THR A 133 26.18 9.39 -4.70
C THR A 133 26.41 10.44 -3.60
N CYS A 134 25.37 11.17 -3.21
CA CYS A 134 25.34 12.18 -2.15
C CYS A 134 24.03 12.02 -1.36
N GLY A 135 23.91 12.67 -0.21
CA GLY A 135 22.78 12.43 0.69
C GLY A 135 22.90 11.09 1.41
N ASP A 136 21.76 10.49 1.74
CA ASP A 136 21.68 9.17 2.37
C ASP A 136 21.86 8.00 1.37
N TYR A 137 22.14 8.32 0.11
CA TYR A 137 22.31 7.39 -1.01
C TYR A 137 21.03 6.59 -1.32
N VAL A 138 19.87 7.18 -1.09
CA VAL A 138 18.56 6.63 -1.44
C VAL A 138 17.85 7.65 -2.34
N THR A 139 17.36 7.22 -3.50
CA THR A 139 16.86 8.17 -4.52
C THR A 139 15.41 8.61 -4.33
N ASP A 140 14.66 7.92 -3.47
CA ASP A 140 13.26 8.22 -3.17
C ASP A 140 13.07 8.95 -1.84
N THR A 141 14.16 9.29 -1.15
CA THR A 141 14.23 10.27 -0.08
C THR A 141 14.54 11.64 -0.70
N PRO A 142 13.83 12.71 -0.32
CA PRO A 142 14.17 14.06 -0.79
C PRO A 142 15.40 14.59 -0.06
N ALA A 143 16.18 15.44 -0.74
CA ALA A 143 17.32 16.12 -0.15
C ALA A 143 16.94 16.86 1.15
N ASP A 144 17.66 16.54 2.24
CA ASP A 144 17.38 17.03 3.59
C ASP A 144 18.46 18.03 4.07
N PRO A 145 18.06 19.26 4.47
CA PRO A 145 18.98 20.31 4.90
C PRO A 145 19.39 20.23 6.37
N TYR A 146 19.18 19.10 7.06
CA TYR A 146 19.31 18.94 8.50
C TYR A 146 18.19 19.65 9.26
N LEU A 147 17.06 18.93 9.45
CA LEU A 147 15.88 19.42 10.16
C LEU A 147 16.14 19.87 11.61
N ASP A 148 17.12 19.26 12.31
CA ASP A 148 17.49 19.54 13.72
C ASP A 148 16.31 19.57 14.72
N PHE A 149 15.34 18.67 14.52
CA PHE A 149 14.10 18.62 15.28
C PHE A 149 13.28 19.92 15.20
N ASP A 150 13.52 20.83 14.25
CA ASP A 150 12.78 22.07 14.03
C ASP A 150 11.49 21.84 13.22
N VAL A 151 10.67 20.93 13.72
CA VAL A 151 9.40 20.51 13.12
C VAL A 151 8.26 20.84 14.07
N ASN A 152 7.15 21.32 13.52
CA ASN A 152 5.92 21.54 14.27
C ASN A 152 5.30 20.21 14.70
N GLN A 153 5.20 19.96 16.02
CA GLN A 153 4.65 18.72 16.58
C GLN A 153 3.21 18.38 16.16
N SER A 154 2.43 19.37 15.77
CA SER A 154 1.01 19.18 15.43
C SER A 154 0.76 18.99 13.94
N THR A 155 1.55 19.66 13.10
CA THR A 155 1.40 19.60 11.63
C THR A 155 2.43 18.71 10.97
N CYS A 156 3.54 18.39 11.66
CA CYS A 156 4.71 17.72 11.12
C CYS A 156 5.29 18.43 9.90
N GLU A 157 5.33 19.76 9.97
CA GLU A 157 5.92 20.63 8.95
C GLU A 157 7.22 21.24 9.49
N TRP A 158 8.25 21.27 8.66
CA TRP A 158 9.50 21.95 8.96
C TRP A 158 9.28 23.46 9.11
N ASN A 159 9.76 24.05 10.20
CA ASN A 159 9.53 25.47 10.49
C ASN A 159 10.48 26.42 9.76
N SER A 160 11.51 25.89 9.11
CA SER A 160 12.58 26.66 8.49
C SER A 160 12.52 26.61 6.96
N SER A 161 13.53 27.18 6.33
CA SER A 161 13.69 27.20 4.87
C SER A 161 15.17 27.18 4.53
N GLY A 162 15.50 26.60 3.39
CA GLY A 162 16.86 26.57 2.86
C GLY A 162 16.85 26.28 1.37
N ALA A 163 18.00 26.42 0.73
CA ALA A 163 18.18 26.06 -0.67
C ALA A 163 19.51 25.32 -0.85
N ASP A 164 19.55 24.43 -1.84
CA ASP A 164 20.75 23.70 -2.20
C ASP A 164 21.77 24.57 -2.95
N ALA A 165 22.86 23.95 -3.41
CA ALA A 165 23.91 24.64 -4.16
C ALA A 165 23.43 25.20 -5.53
N ASN A 166 22.29 24.75 -6.07
CA ASN A 166 21.68 25.28 -7.28
C ASN A 166 20.67 26.41 -7.00
N GLY A 167 20.36 26.68 -5.72
CA GLY A 167 19.35 27.63 -5.31
C GLY A 167 17.93 27.06 -5.31
N ASP A 168 17.78 25.74 -5.48
CA ASP A 168 16.49 25.06 -5.39
C ASP A 168 16.10 24.90 -3.92
N SER A 169 14.88 25.29 -3.56
CA SER A 169 14.42 25.24 -2.15
C SER A 169 14.24 23.82 -1.66
N TYR A 170 14.76 23.51 -0.48
CA TYR A 170 14.57 22.20 0.15
C TYR A 170 13.11 21.97 0.53
N ASN A 171 12.67 20.72 0.39
CA ASN A 171 11.40 20.20 0.86
C ASN A 171 11.63 18.79 1.44
N PRO A 172 12.25 18.70 2.63
CA PRO A 172 12.60 17.44 3.27
C PRO A 172 11.35 16.63 3.64
N ASP A 173 11.55 15.36 4.01
CA ASP A 173 10.48 14.47 4.47
C ASP A 173 10.45 14.39 6.01
N GLU A 174 9.56 15.16 6.63
CA GLU A 174 9.40 15.23 8.08
C GLU A 174 8.76 13.98 8.70
N LYS A 175 8.34 13.02 7.87
CA LYS A 175 7.74 11.76 8.32
C LYS A 175 8.67 10.57 8.19
N ASN A 176 9.80 10.75 7.51
CA ASN A 176 10.82 9.72 7.40
C ASN A 176 11.39 9.38 8.79
N VAL A 177 11.52 8.09 9.09
CA VAL A 177 12.09 7.65 10.37
C VAL A 177 13.57 8.03 10.50
N MET A 178 14.31 8.15 9.39
CA MET A 178 15.73 8.51 9.38
C MET A 178 15.97 10.02 9.32
N SER A 179 14.93 10.85 9.33
CA SER A 179 15.09 12.30 9.45
C SER A 179 15.15 12.71 10.92
N TYR A 180 15.90 13.77 11.22
CA TYR A 180 15.87 14.42 12.55
C TYR A 180 14.62 15.29 12.69
N THR A 181 13.46 14.68 12.46
CA THR A 181 12.13 15.25 12.69
C THR A 181 11.71 15.10 14.16
N ASP A 182 10.57 15.69 14.54
CA ASP A 182 9.99 15.44 15.85
C ASP A 182 9.61 13.96 16.00
N VAL A 183 9.90 13.37 17.17
CA VAL A 183 9.70 11.93 17.42
C VAL A 183 8.26 11.45 17.21
N ASN A 184 7.28 12.35 17.27
CA ASN A 184 5.87 12.04 17.04
C ASN A 184 5.46 12.09 15.56
N CYS A 185 6.32 12.63 14.69
CA CYS A 185 6.09 12.76 13.26
C CYS A 185 6.64 11.59 12.44
N MET A 186 7.60 10.84 12.98
CA MET A 186 8.17 9.63 12.36
C MET A 186 7.07 8.60 12.06
N GLU A 187 6.93 8.21 10.79
CA GLU A 187 5.82 7.38 10.32
C GLU A 187 6.27 6.21 9.42
N TYR A 188 7.31 6.39 8.59
CA TYR A 188 7.68 5.35 7.61
C TYR A 188 9.16 5.34 7.19
N PHE A 189 9.53 4.25 6.52
CA PHE A 189 10.69 4.17 5.64
C PHE A 189 10.21 4.15 4.18
N THR A 190 10.99 4.70 3.26
CA THR A 190 10.70 4.65 1.82
C THR A 190 10.91 3.23 1.26
N GLU A 191 10.52 2.99 0.00
CA GLU A 191 10.75 1.71 -0.66
C GLU A 191 12.26 1.49 -0.91
N GLY A 192 12.97 2.55 -1.30
CA GLY A 192 14.43 2.57 -1.51
C GLY A 192 15.21 2.30 -0.23
N GLN A 193 14.81 2.90 0.90
CA GLN A 193 15.36 2.55 2.23
C GLN A 193 15.13 1.06 2.53
N GLY A 194 13.93 0.55 2.22
CA GLY A 194 13.61 -0.87 2.24
C GLY A 194 14.56 -1.77 1.49
N GLU A 195 14.83 -1.42 0.23
CA GLU A 195 15.75 -2.15 -0.64
C GLU A 195 17.16 -2.16 -0.07
N ARG A 196 17.64 -1.00 0.40
CA ARG A 196 18.96 -0.86 1.03
C ARG A 196 19.09 -1.75 2.26
N MET A 197 18.08 -1.77 3.14
CA MET A 197 18.06 -2.65 4.31
C MET A 197 18.12 -4.14 3.92
N ARG A 198 17.34 -4.57 2.92
CA ARG A 198 17.36 -5.96 2.44
C ARG A 198 18.72 -6.32 1.82
N ASN A 199 19.33 -5.40 1.10
CA ASN A 199 20.67 -5.58 0.53
C ASN A 199 21.72 -5.68 1.63
N ALA A 200 21.64 -4.86 2.68
CA ALA A 200 22.50 -4.91 3.85
C ALA A 200 22.45 -6.28 4.53
N ILE A 201 21.25 -6.79 4.81
CA ILE A 201 21.04 -8.14 5.38
C ILE A 201 21.73 -9.22 4.53
N ASN A 202 21.64 -9.10 3.20
CA ASN A 202 22.20 -10.07 2.26
C ASN A 202 23.70 -9.92 2.00
N THR A 203 24.35 -8.85 2.46
CA THR A 203 25.74 -8.53 2.09
C THR A 203 26.66 -8.37 3.29
N LEU A 204 26.19 -7.76 4.38
CA LEU A 204 27.01 -7.40 5.53
C LEU A 204 27.24 -8.61 6.46
N PRO A 205 28.50 -8.97 6.80
CA PRO A 205 28.81 -10.22 7.50
C PRO A 205 28.15 -10.40 8.87
N TYR A 206 27.96 -9.32 9.63
CA TYR A 206 27.34 -9.38 10.96
C TYR A 206 25.82 -9.53 10.83
N LEU A 207 25.14 -8.85 9.90
CA LEU A 207 23.71 -9.08 9.64
C LEU A 207 23.42 -10.48 9.08
N LYS A 208 24.30 -11.03 8.24
CA LYS A 208 24.12 -12.43 7.77
C LYS A 208 24.07 -13.44 8.92
N GLN A 209 24.79 -13.18 9.99
CA GLN A 209 24.80 -14.06 11.16
C GLN A 209 23.52 -13.93 11.99
N THR A 210 22.78 -12.82 11.88
CA THR A 210 21.50 -12.61 12.58
C THR A 210 20.29 -13.19 11.82
N VAL A 211 20.48 -13.57 10.55
CA VAL A 211 19.41 -14.20 9.75
C VAL A 211 19.18 -15.63 10.24
N THR A 212 17.92 -15.94 10.52
CA THR A 212 17.50 -17.29 10.93
C THR A 212 16.35 -17.80 10.08
N ASP A 213 16.45 -19.05 9.65
CA ASP A 213 15.36 -19.79 9.00
C ASP A 213 14.28 -20.22 10.01
N ASN A 214 14.57 -20.13 11.31
CA ASN A 214 13.63 -20.42 12.39
C ASN A 214 12.72 -19.23 12.73
N CYS A 215 12.53 -18.31 11.79
CA CYS A 215 11.61 -17.20 11.93
C CYS A 215 10.17 -17.72 11.82
N LEU A 216 9.64 -18.23 12.93
CA LEU A 216 8.25 -18.67 13.07
C LEU A 216 7.34 -17.45 13.21
N VAL A 217 7.35 -16.55 12.22
CA VAL A 217 6.43 -15.41 12.19
C VAL A 217 5.01 -15.94 12.04
N GLN A 218 4.12 -15.50 12.92
CA GLN A 218 2.71 -15.77 12.75
C GLN A 218 2.20 -15.01 11.53
N LYS A 219 1.71 -15.74 10.53
CA LYS A 219 1.17 -15.16 9.31
C LYS A 219 -0.27 -15.62 9.14
N LEU A 220 -1.18 -14.67 8.95
CA LEU A 220 -2.54 -14.95 8.52
C LEU A 220 -2.51 -15.17 7.00
N SER A 221 -3.11 -16.27 6.54
CA SER A 221 -3.22 -16.58 5.12
C SER A 221 -4.05 -15.50 4.40
N SER A 222 -3.62 -15.13 3.20
CA SER A 222 -4.26 -14.04 2.45
C SER A 222 -5.45 -14.48 1.61
N ILE A 223 -6.38 -13.55 1.39
CA ILE A 223 -7.51 -13.68 0.46
C ILE A 223 -7.70 -12.32 -0.19
N GLU A 224 -7.74 -12.25 -1.51
CA GLU A 224 -8.01 -10.98 -2.20
C GLU A 224 -9.53 -10.70 -2.26
N GLN A 225 -10.33 -11.73 -2.52
CA GLN A 225 -11.76 -11.59 -2.80
C GLN A 225 -12.59 -12.74 -2.21
N LEU A 226 -13.77 -12.41 -1.68
CA LEU A 226 -14.75 -13.36 -1.15
C LEU A 226 -16.09 -13.22 -1.89
N CYS A 227 -16.53 -14.30 -2.53
CA CYS A 227 -17.83 -14.33 -3.20
C CYS A 227 -18.95 -14.64 -2.21
N TYR A 228 -20.07 -13.89 -2.28
CA TYR A 228 -21.19 -13.97 -1.32
C TYR A 228 -21.62 -15.41 -0.95
N ALA A 229 -21.79 -16.29 -1.94
CA ALA A 229 -22.27 -17.65 -1.72
C ALA A 229 -21.20 -18.62 -1.19
N ASN A 230 -19.94 -18.20 -1.19
CA ASN A 230 -18.80 -19.05 -0.83
C ASN A 230 -18.35 -18.77 0.60
N SER A 231 -17.77 -19.78 1.22
CA SER A 231 -17.03 -19.65 2.47
C SER A 231 -15.53 -19.79 2.21
N GLN A 232 -14.72 -19.03 2.93
CA GLN A 232 -13.27 -19.16 2.91
C GLN A 232 -12.76 -19.51 4.31
N THR A 233 -11.75 -20.37 4.39
CA THR A 233 -11.00 -20.59 5.64
C THR A 233 -9.66 -19.87 5.57
N LEU A 234 -9.41 -18.99 6.54
CA LEU A 234 -8.10 -18.37 6.76
C LEU A 234 -7.41 -19.07 7.92
N THR A 235 -6.09 -19.24 7.82
CA THR A 235 -5.27 -19.93 8.81
C THR A 235 -4.12 -19.04 9.26
N ILE A 236 -3.72 -19.20 10.52
CA ILE A 236 -2.53 -18.57 11.06
C ILE A 236 -1.46 -19.65 11.19
N SER A 237 -0.32 -19.45 10.55
CA SER A 237 0.84 -20.32 10.73
C SER A 237 1.57 -20.00 12.03
N ASN A 238 2.31 -20.98 12.57
CA ASN A 238 3.32 -20.74 13.61
C ASN A 238 2.80 -20.16 14.94
N ILE A 239 1.57 -20.48 15.35
CA ILE A 239 1.05 -20.07 16.66
C ILE A 239 1.67 -20.96 17.75
N PRO A 240 2.34 -20.38 18.77
CA PRO A 240 2.82 -21.13 19.92
C PRO A 240 1.66 -21.80 20.65
N THR A 241 1.88 -23.01 21.19
CA THR A 241 0.82 -23.79 21.87
C THR A 241 0.25 -23.11 23.12
N THR A 242 0.97 -22.15 23.69
CA THR A 242 0.57 -21.36 24.86
C THR A 242 -0.23 -20.10 24.51
N VAL A 243 -0.31 -19.72 23.23
CA VAL A 243 -0.95 -18.50 22.77
C VAL A 243 -2.36 -18.81 22.27
N THR A 244 -3.34 -18.02 22.72
CA THR A 244 -4.72 -18.13 22.28
C THR A 244 -5.11 -17.02 21.32
N THR A 245 -5.99 -17.30 20.35
CA THR A 245 -6.44 -16.36 19.33
C THR A 245 -7.87 -15.90 19.58
N THR A 246 -8.08 -14.58 19.54
CA THR A 246 -9.40 -13.95 19.47
C THR A 246 -9.66 -13.45 18.05
N TRP A 247 -10.73 -13.92 17.44
CA TRP A 247 -11.11 -13.55 16.07
C TRP A 247 -12.15 -12.44 16.04
N GLN A 248 -11.98 -11.49 15.12
CA GLN A 248 -12.93 -10.42 14.82
C GLN A 248 -13.06 -10.25 13.31
N VAL A 249 -14.22 -9.80 12.86
CA VAL A 249 -14.52 -9.57 11.44
C VAL A 249 -15.28 -8.25 11.25
N SER A 250 -15.25 -7.70 10.04
CA SER A 250 -16.08 -6.55 9.65
C SER A 250 -17.58 -6.88 9.67
N SER A 251 -18.45 -5.87 9.75
CA SER A 251 -19.90 -6.03 9.88
C SER A 251 -20.58 -6.76 8.71
N ASN A 252 -19.96 -6.73 7.53
CA ASN A 252 -20.41 -7.41 6.32
C ASN A 252 -19.91 -8.87 6.19
N VAL A 253 -19.20 -9.39 7.19
CA VAL A 253 -18.67 -10.76 7.27
C VAL A 253 -19.26 -11.50 8.47
N THR A 254 -19.55 -12.79 8.31
CA THR A 254 -20.00 -13.69 9.37
C THR A 254 -19.01 -14.83 9.56
N ILE A 255 -18.71 -15.13 10.82
CA ILE A 255 -17.89 -16.27 11.22
C ILE A 255 -18.78 -17.53 11.24
N LEU A 256 -18.41 -18.55 10.46
CA LEU A 256 -19.08 -19.85 10.44
C LEU A 256 -18.53 -20.78 11.52
N SER A 257 -17.21 -20.79 11.66
CA SER A 257 -16.49 -21.53 12.68
C SER A 257 -15.13 -20.88 12.92
N SER A 258 -14.55 -21.11 14.09
CA SER A 258 -13.18 -20.68 14.39
C SER A 258 -12.57 -21.59 15.45
N ASN A 259 -11.26 -21.66 15.46
CA ASN A 259 -10.45 -22.27 16.50
C ASN A 259 -9.18 -21.43 16.70
N ASN A 260 -8.17 -21.97 17.37
CA ASN A 260 -6.99 -21.19 17.70
C ASN A 260 -6.17 -20.75 16.47
N ASN A 261 -6.15 -21.54 15.40
CA ASN A 261 -5.28 -21.29 14.24
C ASN A 261 -6.03 -21.11 12.92
N SER A 262 -7.37 -21.11 12.94
CA SER A 262 -8.17 -20.96 11.74
C SER A 262 -9.52 -20.31 12.01
N ILE A 263 -10.03 -19.64 10.98
CA ILE A 263 -11.36 -19.04 10.94
C ILE A 263 -11.99 -19.34 9.59
N THR A 264 -13.22 -19.84 9.60
CA THR A 264 -14.02 -19.98 8.39
C THR A 264 -15.06 -18.86 8.35
N ILE A 265 -15.04 -18.07 7.30
CA ILE A 265 -15.87 -16.88 7.12
C ILE A 265 -16.75 -17.00 5.86
N ARG A 266 -17.84 -16.24 5.85
CA ARG A 266 -18.64 -15.94 4.66
C ARG A 266 -19.15 -14.50 4.70
N ALA A 267 -19.69 -14.01 3.60
CA ALA A 267 -20.44 -12.76 3.60
C ALA A 267 -21.70 -12.86 4.48
N SER A 268 -22.05 -11.78 5.20
CA SER A 268 -23.16 -11.79 6.17
C SER A 268 -24.54 -11.91 5.53
N SER A 269 -24.72 -11.37 4.33
CA SER A 269 -26.00 -11.40 3.61
C SER A 269 -25.80 -11.23 2.11
N SER A 270 -26.85 -11.48 1.32
CA SER A 270 -26.83 -11.31 -0.15
C SER A 270 -26.57 -9.89 -0.61
N ASN A 271 -26.66 -8.92 0.30
CA ASN A 271 -26.41 -7.51 0.05
C ASN A 271 -25.02 -7.04 0.50
N SER A 272 -24.23 -7.92 1.13
CA SER A 272 -22.87 -7.60 1.56
C SER A 272 -21.94 -7.45 0.36
N THR A 273 -21.29 -6.29 0.23
CA THR A 273 -20.32 -5.98 -0.83
C THR A 273 -19.23 -5.05 -0.32
N GLY A 274 -18.11 -4.96 -1.04
CA GLY A 274 -17.05 -3.98 -0.81
C GLY A 274 -16.01 -4.41 0.24
N ASN A 275 -15.22 -3.43 0.68
CA ASN A 275 -14.07 -3.66 1.57
C ASN A 275 -14.48 -4.33 2.88
N SER A 276 -13.74 -5.35 3.25
CA SER A 276 -13.99 -6.25 4.38
C SER A 276 -12.67 -6.64 5.04
N TRP A 277 -12.72 -7.14 6.27
CA TRP A 277 -11.51 -7.57 6.96
C TRP A 277 -11.76 -8.69 7.97
N VAL A 278 -10.71 -9.47 8.20
CA VAL A 278 -10.56 -10.40 9.32
C VAL A 278 -9.39 -9.95 10.17
N LYS A 279 -9.55 -9.99 11.49
CA LYS A 279 -8.49 -9.67 12.45
C LYS A 279 -8.35 -10.79 13.47
N ALA A 280 -7.13 -11.23 13.69
CA ALA A 280 -6.74 -12.11 14.77
C ALA A 280 -5.92 -11.33 15.80
N THR A 281 -6.35 -11.38 17.06
CA THR A 281 -5.62 -10.83 18.20
C THR A 281 -5.14 -11.99 19.05
N LEU A 282 -3.82 -12.20 19.07
CA LEU A 282 -3.17 -13.23 19.87
C LEU A 282 -2.99 -12.74 21.32
N SER A 283 -3.02 -13.65 22.29
CA SER A 283 -2.90 -13.33 23.73
C SER A 283 -1.55 -12.69 24.12
N ASN A 284 -0.53 -12.84 23.27
CA ASN A 284 0.78 -12.18 23.43
C ASN A 284 0.81 -10.74 22.86
N GLY A 285 -0.33 -10.20 22.40
CA GLY A 285 -0.45 -8.85 21.85
C GLY A 285 -0.24 -8.75 20.34
N THR A 286 0.16 -9.83 19.66
CA THR A 286 0.29 -9.82 18.18
C THR A 286 -1.08 -9.64 17.52
N ILE A 287 -1.17 -8.66 16.61
CA ILE A 287 -2.36 -8.42 15.80
C ILE A 287 -2.03 -8.73 14.33
N LEU A 288 -2.77 -9.66 13.76
CA LEU A 288 -2.75 -10.00 12.34
C LEU A 288 -4.08 -9.57 11.71
N ARG A 289 -4.02 -8.95 10.54
CA ARG A 289 -5.20 -8.46 9.83
C ARG A 289 -5.07 -8.74 8.35
N GLU A 290 -6.15 -9.26 7.78
CA GLU A 290 -6.31 -9.45 6.34
C GLU A 290 -7.48 -8.60 5.86
N ASN A 291 -7.26 -7.81 4.81
CA ASN A 291 -8.29 -7.00 4.16
C ASN A 291 -8.60 -7.61 2.79
N PHE A 292 -9.87 -7.67 2.42
CA PHE A 292 -10.33 -8.27 1.17
C PHE A 292 -11.63 -7.62 0.70
N GLU A 293 -12.04 -7.89 -0.53
CA GLU A 293 -13.30 -7.39 -1.08
C GLU A 293 -14.38 -8.48 -1.10
N ILE A 294 -15.59 -8.18 -0.62
CA ILE A 294 -16.75 -9.04 -0.87
C ILE A 294 -17.39 -8.65 -2.20
N GLN A 295 -17.53 -9.63 -3.08
CA GLN A 295 -18.20 -9.48 -4.36
C GLN A 295 -19.41 -10.41 -4.48
N ARG A 296 -20.30 -10.06 -5.41
CA ARG A 296 -21.49 -10.84 -5.74
C ARG A 296 -21.55 -11.09 -7.23
N THR A 297 -22.26 -12.14 -7.62
CA THR A 297 -22.68 -12.31 -9.00
C THR A 297 -23.77 -11.28 -9.35
N PHE A 298 -23.78 -10.85 -10.61
CA PHE A 298 -24.73 -9.88 -11.13
C PHE A 298 -26.07 -10.54 -11.49
N ASN A 299 -26.82 -11.01 -10.49
CA ASN A 299 -28.03 -11.81 -10.75
C ASN A 299 -29.22 -10.97 -11.24
N ASP A 300 -29.24 -9.66 -10.98
CA ASP A 300 -30.34 -8.79 -11.39
C ASP A 300 -30.11 -8.25 -12.82
N ILE A 301 -30.56 -9.01 -13.82
CA ILE A 301 -30.49 -8.62 -15.23
C ILE A 301 -31.33 -7.39 -15.58
N SER A 302 -32.22 -6.92 -14.70
CA SER A 302 -33.00 -5.70 -14.95
C SER A 302 -32.13 -4.45 -14.88
N LYS A 303 -31.03 -4.51 -14.12
CA LYS A 303 -30.04 -3.44 -14.00
C LYS A 303 -29.12 -3.33 -15.20
N ILE A 304 -29.02 -4.38 -16.03
CA ILE A 304 -28.23 -4.37 -17.26
C ILE A 304 -29.02 -3.65 -18.36
N SER A 305 -28.41 -2.60 -18.90
CA SER A 305 -28.93 -1.81 -20.01
C SER A 305 -27.96 -1.85 -21.19
N ILE A 306 -28.51 -2.14 -22.38
CA ILE A 306 -27.78 -2.11 -23.65
C ILE A 306 -28.45 -1.01 -24.50
N LYS A 307 -27.79 0.14 -24.65
CA LYS A 307 -28.40 1.33 -25.25
C LYS A 307 -27.60 1.79 -26.47
N ASN A 308 -28.28 2.42 -27.43
CA ASN A 308 -27.58 3.13 -28.50
C ASN A 308 -27.04 4.46 -27.93
N LYS A 309 -25.75 4.73 -28.10
CA LYS A 309 -25.10 5.97 -27.69
C LYS A 309 -25.05 6.94 -28.88
N SER A 310 -26.17 7.58 -29.16
CA SER A 310 -26.28 8.61 -30.19
C SER A 310 -25.72 9.94 -29.69
N ASN A 311 -24.41 10.21 -29.84
CA ASN A 311 -23.91 11.60 -29.72
C ASN A 311 -22.48 11.90 -30.18
N PHE A 312 -21.78 11.03 -30.93
CA PHE A 312 -20.38 11.35 -31.26
C PHE A 312 -20.16 12.20 -32.52
N MET A 313 -21.08 12.32 -33.50
CA MET A 313 -20.79 13.12 -34.71
C MET A 313 -21.97 13.81 -35.44
N ASN A 314 -23.24 13.70 -35.05
CA ASN A 314 -24.31 14.44 -35.74
C ASN A 314 -25.56 14.70 -34.87
N PRO A 315 -25.85 15.95 -34.45
CA PRO A 315 -26.96 16.26 -33.54
C PRO A 315 -28.35 16.21 -34.20
N ASN A 316 -28.44 16.03 -35.52
CA ASN A 316 -29.70 16.09 -36.26
C ASN A 316 -30.38 14.73 -36.49
N ILE A 317 -29.85 13.63 -35.91
CA ILE A 317 -30.49 12.31 -36.00
C ILE A 317 -30.76 11.78 -34.59
N LEU A 318 -32.02 11.90 -34.17
CA LEU A 318 -32.53 11.30 -32.95
C LEU A 318 -32.63 9.78 -33.15
N TYR A 319 -31.62 9.03 -32.69
CA TYR A 319 -31.76 7.58 -32.58
C TYR A 319 -32.50 7.25 -31.29
N THR A 320 -33.67 6.62 -31.40
CA THR A 320 -34.38 6.09 -30.24
C THR A 320 -33.77 4.75 -29.81
N ASN A 321 -33.92 4.40 -28.52
CA ASN A 321 -33.54 3.08 -28.02
C ASN A 321 -34.13 1.98 -28.92
N GLY A 322 -33.27 1.18 -29.55
CA GLY A 322 -33.69 0.10 -30.44
C GLY A 322 -33.53 0.36 -31.95
N TYR A 323 -32.95 1.48 -32.39
CA TYR A 323 -32.64 1.73 -33.81
C TYR A 323 -31.15 2.00 -34.03
N LEU A 324 -30.60 1.50 -35.15
CA LEU A 324 -29.21 1.70 -35.60
C LEU A 324 -29.19 2.20 -37.06
N ASP A 325 -28.18 2.99 -37.42
CA ASP A 325 -28.00 3.52 -38.78
C ASP A 325 -27.18 2.58 -39.66
N SER A 326 -27.69 2.28 -40.84
CA SER A 326 -26.97 1.49 -41.85
C SER A 326 -26.03 2.31 -42.73
N ARG A 327 -26.11 3.66 -42.73
CA ARG A 327 -25.16 4.58 -43.42
C ARG A 327 -23.93 4.91 -42.59
N SER A 328 -24.07 4.91 -41.27
CA SER A 328 -22.94 5.10 -40.38
C SER A 328 -22.06 3.86 -40.39
N TYR A 329 -20.80 4.01 -40.80
CA TYR A 329 -19.78 2.97 -40.63
C TYR A 329 -19.59 2.57 -39.15
N TRP A 330 -20.10 3.40 -38.22
CA TRP A 330 -19.93 3.28 -36.79
C TRP A 330 -21.27 3.40 -36.06
N ASN A 331 -21.73 2.32 -35.45
CA ASN A 331 -22.79 2.36 -34.44
C ASN A 331 -22.17 2.12 -33.06
N TRP A 332 -22.43 3.01 -32.11
CA TRP A 332 -21.90 2.95 -30.76
C TRP A 332 -22.97 2.46 -29.79
N ILE A 333 -22.67 1.40 -29.04
CA ILE A 333 -23.55 0.87 -28.00
C ILE A 333 -22.92 1.11 -26.63
N SER A 334 -23.66 1.67 -25.68
CA SER A 334 -23.27 1.68 -24.27
C SER A 334 -23.81 0.46 -23.55
N LEU A 335 -22.95 -0.14 -22.72
CA LEU A 335 -23.34 -1.10 -21.70
C LEU A 335 -23.36 -0.38 -20.36
N GLU A 336 -24.45 -0.51 -19.62
CA GLU A 336 -24.65 0.14 -18.33
C GLU A 336 -25.18 -0.86 -17.30
N TYR A 337 -24.75 -0.71 -16.05
CA TYR A 337 -25.32 -1.41 -14.91
C TYR A 337 -25.86 -0.37 -13.91
N ASP A 338 -27.14 -0.47 -13.57
CA ASP A 338 -27.82 0.46 -12.65
C ASP A 338 -27.73 1.94 -13.08
N ASN A 339 -27.85 2.19 -14.39
CA ASN A 339 -27.68 3.49 -15.05
C ASN A 339 -26.29 4.13 -14.89
N ASN A 340 -25.29 3.38 -14.45
CA ASN A 340 -23.90 3.83 -14.44
C ASN A 340 -23.12 3.14 -15.56
N SER A 341 -22.38 3.94 -16.34
CA SER A 341 -21.49 3.46 -17.39
C SER A 341 -20.07 3.17 -16.88
N MET A 342 -19.76 3.57 -15.65
CA MET A 342 -18.45 3.34 -15.04
C MET A 342 -18.43 2.00 -14.34
N ILE A 343 -17.55 1.12 -14.80
CA ILE A 343 -17.34 -0.19 -14.21
C ILE A 343 -16.07 -0.07 -13.37
N TYR A 344 -16.18 -0.43 -12.09
CA TYR A 344 -15.05 -0.49 -11.16
C TYR A 344 -14.00 -1.51 -11.62
N GLN A 345 -12.74 -1.34 -11.20
CA GLN A 345 -11.54 -2.03 -11.70
C GLN A 345 -11.54 -3.59 -11.72
N ASN A 346 -12.60 -4.25 -11.24
CA ASN A 346 -12.67 -5.71 -11.03
C ASN A 346 -13.79 -6.44 -11.80
N HIS A 347 -14.37 -5.82 -12.85
CA HIS A 347 -15.45 -6.43 -13.63
C HIS A 347 -15.23 -6.25 -15.15
N TYR A 348 -15.86 -7.10 -15.95
CA TYR A 348 -15.79 -7.04 -17.41
C TYR A 348 -17.09 -7.53 -18.06
N TRP A 349 -17.39 -7.06 -19.27
CA TRP A 349 -18.54 -7.53 -20.05
C TRP A 349 -18.15 -8.62 -21.03
N GLU A 350 -19.05 -9.58 -21.21
CA GLU A 350 -19.03 -10.52 -22.33
C GLU A 350 -20.19 -10.23 -23.28
N LEU A 351 -19.93 -10.44 -24.57
CA LEU A 351 -20.84 -10.07 -25.65
C LEU A 351 -20.99 -11.20 -26.66
N ARG A 352 -22.20 -11.37 -27.19
CA ARG A 352 -22.45 -12.20 -28.37
C ARG A 352 -23.51 -11.59 -29.26
N VAL A 353 -23.34 -11.70 -30.58
CA VAL A 353 -24.37 -11.37 -31.57
C VAL A 353 -24.86 -12.67 -32.20
N LEU A 354 -26.18 -12.83 -32.25
CA LEU A 354 -26.80 -14.09 -32.68
C LEU A 354 -26.97 -14.22 -34.21
N ASN A 355 -26.66 -13.16 -34.97
CA ASN A 355 -26.79 -13.10 -36.43
C ASN A 355 -25.39 -12.90 -37.07
N ASN A 356 -25.23 -13.13 -38.39
CA ASN A 356 -23.95 -13.10 -39.15
C ASN A 356 -23.27 -11.70 -39.28
N TYR A 357 -23.31 -10.86 -38.25
CA TYR A 357 -22.68 -9.53 -38.22
C TYR A 357 -21.40 -9.54 -37.39
N GLY A 358 -20.36 -8.84 -37.86
CA GLY A 358 -19.10 -8.70 -37.14
C GLY A 358 -19.16 -7.65 -36.03
N ILE A 359 -18.45 -7.91 -34.92
CA ILE A 359 -18.31 -6.98 -33.79
C ILE A 359 -16.84 -6.64 -33.63
N SER A 360 -16.53 -5.37 -33.35
CA SER A 360 -15.21 -4.97 -32.85
C SER A 360 -15.38 -4.19 -31.55
N MET A 361 -14.79 -4.65 -30.45
CA MET A 361 -14.79 -3.91 -29.20
C MET A 361 -13.67 -2.85 -29.21
N MET A 362 -13.98 -1.63 -28.77
CA MET A 362 -12.98 -0.60 -28.48
C MET A 362 -13.16 -0.16 -27.03
N ARG A 363 -12.16 -0.43 -26.18
CA ARG A 363 -12.14 0.08 -24.81
C ARG A 363 -11.68 1.54 -24.87
N ASN A 364 -12.58 2.49 -24.62
CA ASN A 364 -12.21 3.90 -24.45
C ASN A 364 -12.34 4.23 -22.96
N GLY A 365 -11.29 4.78 -22.34
CA GLY A 365 -11.04 4.82 -20.88
C GLY A 365 -12.05 5.56 -20.00
N ILE A 366 -13.24 5.88 -20.51
CA ILE A 366 -14.31 6.63 -19.83
C ILE A 366 -15.71 6.01 -20.04
N SER A 367 -15.87 5.08 -20.99
CA SER A 367 -17.10 4.30 -21.18
C SER A 367 -16.85 3.07 -22.05
N GLU A 368 -17.37 1.91 -21.65
CA GLU A 368 -17.39 0.74 -22.55
C GLU A 368 -18.37 0.98 -23.70
N ALA A 369 -17.82 1.34 -24.85
CA ALA A 369 -18.59 1.58 -26.06
C ALA A 369 -18.27 0.48 -27.08
N ILE A 370 -19.27 -0.34 -27.44
CA ILE A 370 -19.10 -1.37 -28.45
C ILE A 370 -19.30 -0.74 -29.81
N LYS A 371 -18.37 -1.02 -30.73
CA LYS A 371 -18.49 -0.65 -32.13
C LYS A 371 -19.05 -1.82 -32.93
N LEU A 372 -20.24 -1.63 -33.49
CA LEU A 372 -20.85 -2.60 -34.41
C LEU A 372 -20.54 -2.23 -35.86
N ILE A 373 -20.10 -3.22 -36.64
CA ILE A 373 -19.87 -3.10 -38.08
C ILE A 373 -20.98 -3.89 -38.79
N ALA A 374 -22.02 -3.19 -39.22
CA ALA A 374 -23.12 -3.80 -39.97
C ALA A 374 -22.73 -3.96 -41.45
N ALA A 375 -22.99 -5.15 -42.03
CA ALA A 375 -22.98 -5.32 -43.49
C ALA A 375 -24.18 -4.56 -44.10
N ARG A 376 -23.99 -3.95 -45.28
CA ARG A 376 -24.98 -3.10 -45.95
C ARG A 376 -26.35 -3.81 -46.03
N GLY A 377 -27.38 -3.24 -45.41
CA GLY A 377 -28.77 -3.74 -45.46
C GLY A 377 -29.63 -3.25 -44.29
N SER A 378 -30.95 -3.37 -44.41
CA SER A 378 -31.90 -3.22 -43.30
C SER A 378 -32.16 -4.58 -42.65
N GLY A 379 -32.41 -4.61 -41.34
CA GLY A 379 -32.60 -5.88 -40.62
C GLY A 379 -32.60 -5.77 -39.10
N LEU A 380 -32.71 -6.91 -38.42
CA LEU A 380 -32.66 -6.97 -36.96
C LEU A 380 -31.29 -7.46 -36.50
N ILE A 381 -30.67 -6.72 -35.57
CA ILE A 381 -29.51 -7.18 -34.81
C ILE A 381 -29.99 -7.62 -33.43
N ARG A 382 -29.62 -8.84 -33.02
CA ARG A 382 -29.81 -9.33 -31.65
C ARG A 382 -28.46 -9.34 -30.96
N LEU A 383 -28.29 -8.44 -30.01
CA LEU A 383 -27.08 -8.35 -29.19
C LEU A 383 -27.40 -8.89 -27.80
N GLN A 384 -26.53 -9.74 -27.29
CA GLN A 384 -26.57 -10.20 -25.92
C GLN A 384 -25.32 -9.74 -25.18
N ALA A 385 -25.52 -9.25 -23.95
CA ALA A 385 -24.45 -8.84 -23.05
C ALA A 385 -24.67 -9.47 -21.67
N ARG A 386 -23.58 -9.82 -20.99
CA ARG A 386 -23.59 -10.21 -19.58
C ARG A 386 -22.39 -9.59 -18.86
N LEU A 387 -22.56 -9.29 -17.58
CA LEU A 387 -21.54 -8.67 -16.74
C LEU A 387 -20.90 -9.75 -15.86
N CYS A 388 -19.57 -9.77 -15.79
CA CYS A 388 -18.78 -10.80 -15.14
C CYS A 388 -17.77 -10.22 -14.14
N ASN A 389 -17.47 -11.01 -13.10
CA ASN A 389 -16.32 -10.84 -12.20
C ASN A 389 -15.79 -12.21 -11.78
N SER A 390 -14.87 -12.21 -10.81
CA SER A 390 -14.29 -13.43 -10.23
C SER A 390 -15.32 -14.37 -9.60
N CYS A 391 -16.49 -13.85 -9.20
CA CYS A 391 -17.58 -14.63 -8.62
C CYS A 391 -18.51 -15.26 -9.66
N GLY A 392 -18.38 -14.87 -10.94
CA GLY A 392 -19.15 -15.39 -12.05
C GLY A 392 -19.80 -14.30 -12.90
N CYS A 393 -20.64 -14.73 -13.83
CA CYS A 393 -21.34 -13.85 -14.77
C CYS A 393 -22.83 -13.79 -14.49
N SER A 394 -23.46 -12.67 -14.84
CA SER A 394 -24.92 -12.60 -14.97
C SER A 394 -25.44 -13.56 -16.03
N ASP A 395 -26.76 -13.78 -16.00
CA ASP A 395 -27.48 -14.26 -17.17
C ASP A 395 -27.34 -13.27 -18.35
N TRP A 396 -27.54 -13.78 -19.55
CA TRP A 396 -27.48 -12.96 -20.77
C TRP A 396 -28.69 -12.03 -20.87
N LYS A 397 -28.44 -10.72 -20.96
CA LYS A 397 -29.44 -9.73 -21.35
C LYS A 397 -29.44 -9.59 -22.88
N GLU A 398 -30.59 -9.80 -23.51
CA GLU A 398 -30.75 -9.54 -24.94
C GLU A 398 -31.36 -8.15 -25.20
N GLN A 399 -30.82 -7.46 -26.21
CA GLN A 399 -31.40 -6.26 -26.79
C GLN A 399 -31.46 -6.43 -28.31
N VAL A 400 -32.64 -6.13 -28.87
CA VAL A 400 -32.86 -6.12 -30.31
C VAL A 400 -32.74 -4.69 -30.82
N PHE A 401 -31.99 -4.52 -31.90
CA PHE A 401 -31.87 -3.26 -32.62
C PHE A 401 -32.36 -3.44 -34.05
N ASN A 402 -33.10 -2.45 -34.55
CA ASN A 402 -33.57 -2.36 -35.92
C ASN A 402 -32.60 -1.49 -36.73
N LEU A 403 -31.92 -2.09 -37.70
CA LEU A 403 -31.16 -1.39 -38.73
C LEU A 403 -32.13 -0.88 -39.79
N GLN A 404 -32.32 0.44 -39.81
CA GLN A 404 -33.10 1.07 -40.88
C GLN A 404 -32.19 1.58 -41.99
N TRP A 405 -32.61 1.32 -43.22
CA TRP A 405 -32.04 1.97 -44.40
C TRP A 405 -32.90 3.18 -44.73
N THR A 406 -32.43 4.36 -44.38
CA THR A 406 -33.11 5.60 -44.77
C THR A 406 -32.72 5.93 -46.20
N SER A 407 -33.55 5.57 -47.17
CA SER A 407 -33.59 6.25 -48.46
C SER A 407 -34.25 7.60 -48.25
N ASN A 408 -33.55 8.70 -48.52
CA ASN A 408 -34.16 9.81 -49.23
C ASN A 408 -33.07 10.65 -49.90
N SER A 409 -33.15 10.63 -51.22
CA SER A 409 -32.71 11.65 -52.15
C SER A 409 -33.43 12.99 -51.88
N SER A 410 -32.71 14.08 -52.15
CA SER A 410 -33.21 15.38 -52.69
C SER A 410 -34.33 16.15 -51.97
N GLY A 411 -34.00 17.40 -51.56
CA GLY A 411 -34.79 18.61 -51.86
C GLY A 411 -36.13 18.87 -51.14
N SER A 412 -36.22 20.06 -50.53
CA SER A 412 -37.40 20.88 -50.21
C SER A 412 -38.58 20.33 -49.37
N PHE A 413 -38.86 21.07 -48.28
CA PHE A 413 -40.16 21.49 -47.73
C PHE A 413 -41.32 20.48 -47.61
N ASP A 414 -41.88 20.30 -46.41
CA ASP A 414 -42.98 21.16 -45.94
C ASP A 414 -43.41 20.90 -44.49
N ILE A 415 -43.85 22.00 -43.87
CA ILE A 415 -44.49 22.14 -42.56
C ILE A 415 -45.93 21.63 -42.68
N PHE A 416 -46.49 20.91 -41.70
CA PHE A 416 -47.86 21.13 -41.19
C PHE A 416 -48.03 20.45 -39.83
N GLY A 417 -48.53 21.23 -38.87
CA GLY A 417 -48.92 20.74 -37.55
C GLY A 417 -50.34 20.17 -37.51
N ASN A 418 -50.59 19.37 -36.47
CA ASN A 418 -51.63 19.59 -35.46
C ASN A 418 -51.24 18.83 -34.20
#